data_AF-A0A350JG54-F1
#
_entry.id   AF-A0A350JG54-F1
#
_cell.length_a   1.000
_cell.length_b   1.000
_cell.length_c   1.000
_cell.angle_alpha   90.00
_cell.angle_beta   90.00
_cell.angle_gamma   90.00
#
_symmetry.space_group_name_H-M   'P 1'
#
loop_
_entity.id
_entity.type
_entity.pdbx_description
1 polymer ?
#
loop_
_entity_poly.entity_id
_entity_poly.type
_entity_poly.pdbx_seq_one_letter_code
_entity_poly.pdbx_strand_id
1 'polypeptide(L)' 'MKIKTFTFLFAATMMFAATSCNKCVTCDSCPDGVTLEDDMGNEVDSQEICEDDAASKEEYDAGIAIIEAIGCSCK' A
#
# COMPACT_ATOMS: atom_id res chain seq x y z
N MET A 1 -5.49 -19.77 -20.80
CA MET A 1 -5.42 -18.35 -21.24
C MET A 1 -4.15 -17.77 -20.66
N LYS A 2 -3.30 -17.13 -21.48
CA LYS A 2 -2.11 -16.41 -21.01
C LYS A 2 -2.62 -15.12 -20.37
N ILE A 3 -2.82 -15.15 -19.06
CA ILE A 3 -3.18 -13.98 -18.27
C ILE A 3 -2.02 -13.01 -18.48
N LYS A 4 -2.29 -11.92 -19.20
CA LYS A 4 -1.33 -10.85 -19.41
C LYS A 4 -1.22 -10.15 -18.07
N THR A 5 -0.09 -10.33 -17.38
CA THR A 5 0.27 -9.58 -16.17
C THR A 5 0.02 -8.10 -16.45
N PHE A 6 -1.00 -7.54 -15.82
CA PHE A 6 -1.37 -6.13 -15.94
C PHE A 6 -0.70 -5.43 -14.77
N THR A 7 0.59 -5.11 -14.93
CA THR A 7 1.39 -4.44 -13.90
C THR A 7 0.81 -3.03 -13.68
N PHE A 8 0.07 -2.85 -12.60
CA PHE A 8 -0.39 -1.53 -12.14
C PHE A 8 0.63 -1.03 -11.12
N LEU A 9 1.47 -0.07 -11.52
CA LEU A 9 2.42 0.60 -10.62
C LEU A 9 1.65 1.52 -9.66
N PHE A 10 1.82 1.33 -8.36
CA PHE A 10 1.30 2.23 -7.34
C PHE A 10 2.46 2.76 -6.50
N ALA A 11 3.15 3.77 -7.02
CA ALA A 11 4.16 4.51 -6.29
C ALA A 11 3.48 5.48 -5.32
N ALA A 12 3.09 4.98 -4.14
CA ALA A 12 2.68 5.82 -3.03
C ALA A 12 3.93 6.41 -2.37
N THR A 13 4.43 7.54 -2.89
CA THR A 13 5.51 8.27 -2.24
C THR A 13 4.98 8.95 -0.98
N MET A 14 5.16 8.34 0.19
CA MET A 14 4.86 8.98 1.47
C MET A 14 6.16 9.21 2.26
N MET A 15 6.50 10.49 2.44
CA MET A 15 7.72 10.90 3.17
C MET A 15 7.52 10.77 4.68
N PHE A 16 8.27 9.84 5.26
CA PHE A 16 8.41 9.54 6.69
C PHE A 16 8.44 10.75 7.65
N ALA A 17 7.69 10.63 8.74
CA ALA A 17 8.02 11.24 10.03
C ALA A 17 7.79 10.25 11.19
N ALA A 18 8.88 9.86 11.86
CA ALA A 18 8.89 8.95 12.99
C ALA A 18 8.33 9.59 14.27
N THR A 19 7.29 9.01 14.91
CA THR A 19 7.17 8.97 16.39
C THR A 19 6.05 8.05 16.91
N SER A 20 6.43 6.82 17.28
CA SER A 20 5.95 6.06 18.46
C SER A 20 4.48 6.25 18.92
N CYS A 21 3.49 6.00 18.07
CA CYS A 21 2.18 5.43 18.43
C CYS A 21 1.37 5.06 17.16
N ASN A 22 2.08 4.60 16.13
CA ASN A 22 1.56 4.63 14.78
C ASN A 22 0.52 3.52 14.59
N LYS A 23 -0.72 3.90 14.24
CA LYS A 23 -1.64 2.97 13.61
C LYS A 23 -1.13 2.72 12.20
N CYS A 24 -0.27 1.71 12.08
CA CYS A 24 0.12 1.18 10.80
C CYS A 24 -0.69 -0.07 10.50
N VAL A 25 -1.15 -0.19 9.26
CA VAL A 25 -1.68 -1.45 8.73
C VAL A 25 -0.71 -1.98 7.71
N THR A 26 -0.52 -3.29 7.72
CA THR A 26 0.22 -4.00 6.68
C THR A 26 -0.78 -4.41 5.61
N CYS A 27 -0.61 -3.86 4.41
CA CYS A 27 -1.30 -4.29 3.22
C CYS A 27 -0.49 -5.41 2.54
N ASP A 28 -1.08 -6.59 2.50
CA ASP A 28 -0.50 -7.80 1.92
C ASP A 28 -1.59 -8.63 1.21
N SER A 29 -1.24 -9.83 0.76
CA SER A 29 -2.21 -10.78 0.19
C SER A 29 -2.96 -10.23 -1.04
N CYS A 30 -2.24 -9.52 -1.91
CA CYS A 30 -2.77 -9.03 -3.17
C CYS A 30 -3.05 -10.19 -4.17
N PRO A 31 -4.04 -10.03 -5.07
CA PRO A 31 -4.33 -11.02 -6.09
C PRO A 31 -3.18 -11.15 -7.10
N ASP A 32 -3.08 -12.31 -7.73
CA ASP A 32 -2.09 -12.57 -8.77
C ASP A 32 -2.10 -11.49 -9.87
N GLY A 33 -0.96 -10.82 -10.04
CA GLY A 33 -0.79 -9.74 -11.03
C GLY A 33 -0.85 -8.33 -10.46
N VAL A 34 -1.12 -8.17 -9.16
CA VAL A 34 -0.89 -6.92 -8.42
C VAL A 34 0.44 -7.04 -7.70
N THR A 35 1.35 -6.12 -7.98
CA THR A 35 2.61 -5.98 -7.26
C THR A 35 2.56 -4.73 -6.41
N LEU A 36 2.97 -4.85 -5.16
CA LEU A 36 3.21 -3.70 -4.29
C LEU A 36 4.65 -3.24 -4.49
N GLU A 37 4.87 -1.93 -4.44
CA GLU A 37 6.20 -1.36 -4.51
C GLU A 37 6.46 -0.53 -3.25
N ASP A 38 7.70 -0.55 -2.75
CA ASP A 38 8.12 0.40 -1.71
C ASP A 38 8.35 1.80 -2.29
N ASP A 39 8.62 2.79 -1.42
CA ASP A 39 8.97 4.16 -1.84
C ASP A 39 10.22 4.26 -2.73
N MET A 40 11.04 3.20 -2.79
CA MET A 40 12.22 3.11 -3.64
C MET A 40 11.93 2.43 -4.99
N GLY A 41 10.67 2.02 -5.23
CA GLY A 41 10.23 1.34 -6.45
C GLY A 41 10.65 -0.12 -6.53
N ASN A 42 10.96 -0.77 -5.40
CA ASN A 42 11.22 -2.20 -5.36
C ASN A 42 9.92 -2.96 -5.13
N GLU A 43 9.73 -4.06 -5.86
CA GLU A 43 8.63 -4.98 -5.61
C GLU A 43 8.75 -5.58 -4.19
N VAL A 44 7.69 -5.42 -3.41
CA VAL A 44 7.56 -5.95 -2.05
C VAL A 44 6.33 -6.84 -1.94
N ASP A 45 6.40 -7.86 -1.08
CA ASP A 45 5.27 -8.75 -0.80
C ASP A 45 4.19 -8.07 0.08
N SER A 46 4.56 -6.99 0.77
CA SER A 46 3.70 -6.24 1.68
C SER A 46 4.12 -4.79 1.78
N GLN A 47 3.15 -3.87 1.88
CA GLN A 47 3.36 -2.44 2.08
C GLN A 47 2.78 -2.02 3.43
N GLU A 48 3.52 -1.23 4.20
CA GLU A 48 3.04 -0.70 5.48
C GLU A 48 2.51 0.72 5.26
N ILE A 49 1.25 0.97 5.64
CA ILE A 49 0.65 2.31 5.62
C ILE A 49 0.44 2.73 7.06
N CYS A 50 1.03 3.85 7.47
CA CYS A 50 0.84 4.43 8.79
C CYS A 50 -0.02 5.70 8.75
N GLU A 51 -0.88 5.87 9.76
CA GLU A 51 -1.72 7.08 9.90
C GLU A 51 -0.86 8.35 10.00
N ASP A 52 0.34 8.24 10.54
CA ASP A 52 1.32 9.33 10.67
C ASP A 52 1.98 9.75 9.35
N ASP A 53 2.00 8.88 8.33
CA ASP A 53 2.52 9.20 6.99
C ASP A 53 1.47 9.92 6.13
N ALA A 54 0.20 9.89 6.54
CA ALA A 54 -0.88 10.59 5.88
C ALA A 54 -1.05 12.03 6.44
N ALA A 55 -1.33 12.99 5.57
CA ALA A 55 -1.59 14.38 6.01
C ALA A 55 -2.94 14.51 6.76
N SER A 56 -3.80 13.51 6.68
CA SER A 56 -5.07 13.44 7.40
C SER A 56 -5.53 11.99 7.56
N LYS A 57 -6.39 11.74 8.55
CA LYS A 57 -7.05 10.44 8.73
C LYS A 57 -7.83 10.00 7.48
N GLU A 58 -8.41 10.95 6.76
CA GLU A 58 -9.15 10.67 5.53
C GLU A 58 -8.22 10.18 4.41
N GLU A 59 -6.99 10.71 4.31
CA GLU A 59 -5.97 10.21 3.38
C GLU A 59 -5.44 8.83 3.79
N TYR A 60 -5.28 8.57 5.08
CA TYR A 60 -4.92 7.25 5.60
C TYR A 60 -5.97 6.20 5.24
N ASP A 61 -7.24 6.47 5.59
CA ASP A 61 -8.36 5.57 5.32
C ASP A 61 -8.57 5.40 3.79
N ALA A 62 -8.34 6.46 3.00
CA ALA A 62 -8.39 6.39 1.54
C ALA A 62 -7.25 5.56 0.93
N GLY A 63 -6.02 5.69 1.44
CA GLY A 63 -4.87 4.90 1.00
C GLY A 63 -5.12 3.40 1.19
N ILE A 64 -5.62 3.03 2.37
CA ILE A 64 -6.04 1.65 2.69
C ILE A 64 -7.16 1.20 1.75
N ALA A 65 -8.23 1.99 1.64
CA ALA A 65 -9.40 1.63 0.84
C ALA A 65 -9.05 1.46 -0.66
N ILE A 66 -8.10 2.24 -1.18
CA ILE A 66 -7.62 2.09 -2.55
C ILE A 66 -6.92 0.74 -2.70
N ILE A 67 -5.98 0.40 -1.81
CA ILE A 67 -5.23 -0.86 -1.86
C ILE A 67 -6.17 -2.07 -1.67
N GLU A 68 -7.16 -1.96 -0.78
CA GLU A 68 -8.19 -2.98 -0.62
C GLU A 68 -9.12 -3.09 -1.84
N ALA A 69 -9.43 -1.98 -2.52
CA ALA A 69 -10.24 -1.98 -3.73
C ALA A 69 -9.55 -2.67 -4.92
N ILE A 70 -8.21 -2.74 -4.92
CA ILE A 70 -7.44 -3.53 -5.90
C ILE A 70 -7.41 -5.03 -5.56
N GLY A 71 -7.94 -5.40 -4.39
CA GLY A 71 -8.06 -6.79 -3.92
C GLY A 71 -7.01 -7.22 -2.90
N CYS A 72 -6.11 -6.33 -2.48
CA CYS A 72 -5.18 -6.60 -1.37
C CYS A 72 -5.93 -6.57 -0.04
N SER A 73 -5.32 -7.10 1.03
CA SER A 73 -5.88 -7.06 2.38
C SER A 73 -4.97 -6.26 3.29
N CYS A 74 -5.50 -5.22 3.95
CA CYS A 74 -4.76 -4.38 4.89
C CYS A 74 -5.19 -4.69 6.34
N LYS A 75 -4.24 -5.04 7.22
CA LYS A 75 -4.53 -5.45 8.60
C LYS A 75 -3.58 -4.87 9.65
#